data_AF-A0A7G1ICG1-F1
#
_entry.id   AF-A0A7G1ICG1-F1
#
_cell.length_a   1.000
_cell.length_b   1.000
_cell.length_c   1.000
_cell.angle_alpha   90.00
_cell.angle_beta   90.00
_cell.angle_gamma   90.00
#
_symmetry.space_group_name_H-M   'P 1'
#
loop_
_entity.id
_entity.type
_entity.pdbx_description
1 polymer ?
#
loop_
_entity_poly.entity_id
_entity_poly.type
_entity_poly.pdbx_seq_one_letter_code
_entity_poly.pdbx_strand_id
1 'polypeptide(L)'
;MDFGALPPEVNSGRLYAGPGSAPLVAAASAWSGLASELSSAADGYQRVVTTLHAEEWLGPASTLMIEAVAPYLAWMRAAAAQAEQAASQARAAAAAFETAFASVVPPPLIAANRAQLASLIAKNVYGQYGAAIAALEAQYAEMWAQDARAMYSYAGSSASAAQLTPYTPPPHITSPAAAATQSAAVTQAVATSAGAAQNTLSGLISELPSMLLGLASPISSALNAGA
;
A
#
# COMPACT_ATOMS: atom_id res chain seq x y z
N MET A 1 9.02 17.01 -21.73
CA MET A 1 10.43 17.08 -22.17
C MET A 1 10.46 16.93 -23.68
N ASP A 2 11.40 17.59 -24.35
CA ASP A 2 11.61 17.48 -25.78
C ASP A 2 12.88 16.66 -26.03
N PHE A 3 12.71 15.42 -26.48
CA PHE A 3 13.83 14.52 -26.80
C PHE A 3 14.33 14.72 -28.24
N GLY A 4 13.54 15.38 -29.08
CA GLY A 4 13.92 15.76 -30.45
C GLY A 4 14.96 16.87 -30.47
N ALA A 5 14.99 17.72 -29.43
CA ALA A 5 16.02 18.74 -29.26
C ALA A 5 17.41 18.17 -28.86
N LEU A 6 17.49 16.90 -28.46
CA LEU A 6 18.73 16.26 -28.00
C LEU A 6 19.35 15.40 -29.11
N PRO A 7 20.66 15.52 -29.37
CA PRO A 7 21.33 14.69 -30.38
C PRO A 7 21.37 13.21 -29.95
N PRO A 8 21.52 12.28 -30.90
CA PRO A 8 21.48 10.83 -30.63
C PRO A 8 22.57 10.39 -29.65
N GLU A 9 23.74 11.04 -29.61
CA GLU A 9 24.79 10.76 -28.61
C GLU A 9 24.28 10.92 -27.17
N VAL A 10 23.37 11.87 -26.94
CA VAL A 10 22.81 12.15 -25.61
C VAL A 10 21.67 11.19 -25.29
N ASN A 11 20.72 10.98 -26.21
CA ASN A 11 19.58 10.09 -26.00
C ASN A 11 20.05 8.66 -25.78
N SER A 12 20.86 8.12 -26.71
CA SER A 12 21.44 6.78 -26.59
C SER A 12 22.42 6.68 -25.42
N GLY A 13 23.33 7.66 -25.26
CA GLY A 13 24.33 7.63 -24.19
C GLY A 13 23.71 7.56 -22.79
N ARG A 14 22.62 8.30 -22.56
CA ARG A 14 21.90 8.27 -21.27
C ARG A 14 21.17 6.96 -21.03
N LEU A 15 20.60 6.35 -22.06
CA LEU A 15 19.85 5.11 -21.92
C LEU A 15 20.75 3.89 -21.70
N TYR A 16 21.94 3.91 -22.30
CA TYR A 16 22.98 2.88 -22.09
C TYR A 16 23.72 3.04 -20.75
N ALA A 17 23.57 4.19 -20.09
CA ALA A 17 24.12 4.42 -18.77
C ALA A 17 23.10 4.01 -17.70
N GLY A 18 23.55 3.24 -16.70
CA GLY A 18 22.75 2.94 -15.51
C GLY A 18 22.50 1.45 -15.27
N PRO A 19 21.65 1.11 -14.28
CA PRO A 19 21.47 -0.26 -13.79
C PRO A 19 20.51 -1.12 -14.63
N GLY A 20 19.90 -0.56 -15.68
CA GLY A 20 18.90 -1.25 -16.51
C GLY A 20 17.55 -1.45 -15.82
N SER A 21 16.76 -2.42 -16.30
CA SER A 21 15.41 -2.70 -15.80
C SER A 21 15.34 -3.58 -14.55
N ALA A 22 16.45 -4.20 -14.15
CA ALA A 22 16.48 -5.17 -13.05
C ALA A 22 15.89 -4.64 -11.72
N PRO A 23 16.12 -3.39 -11.29
CA PRO A 23 15.49 -2.85 -10.08
C PRO A 23 13.97 -2.80 -10.15
N LEU A 24 13.39 -2.51 -11.32
CA LEU A 24 11.93 -2.50 -11.53
C LEU A 24 11.35 -3.92 -11.50
N VAL A 25 12.08 -4.90 -12.05
CA VAL A 25 11.69 -6.31 -11.97
C VAL A 25 11.72 -6.81 -10.52
N ALA A 26 12.74 -6.44 -9.75
CA ALA A 26 12.81 -6.75 -8.33
C ALA A 26 11.66 -6.11 -7.53
N ALA A 27 11.35 -4.84 -7.82
CA ALA A 27 10.21 -4.15 -7.22
C ALA A 27 8.88 -4.84 -7.56
N ALA A 28 8.70 -5.28 -8.80
CA ALA A 28 7.50 -6.03 -9.19
C ALA A 28 7.31 -7.31 -8.38
N SER A 29 8.39 -8.08 -8.18
CA SER A 29 8.36 -9.29 -7.36
C SER A 29 8.03 -8.98 -5.90
N ALA A 30 8.58 -7.91 -5.33
CA ALA A 30 8.29 -7.49 -3.97
C ALA A 30 6.81 -7.08 -3.80
N TRP A 31 6.24 -6.34 -4.76
CA TRP A 31 4.84 -5.95 -4.75
C TRP A 31 3.89 -7.15 -4.88
N SER A 32 4.18 -8.11 -5.75
CA SER A 32 3.40 -9.36 -5.82
C SER A 32 3.52 -10.19 -4.54
N GLY A 33 4.71 -10.22 -3.91
CA GLY A 33 4.90 -10.82 -2.59
C GLY A 33 3.98 -10.18 -1.54
N LEU A 34 3.97 -8.85 -1.45
CA LEU A 34 3.10 -8.12 -0.53
C LEU A 34 1.61 -8.39 -0.80
N ALA A 35 1.19 -8.46 -2.07
CA ALA A 35 -0.18 -8.81 -2.44
C ALA A 35 -0.59 -10.20 -1.91
N SER A 36 0.32 -11.17 -2.01
CA SER A 36 0.09 -12.52 -1.51
C SER A 36 0.01 -12.59 0.01
N GLU A 37 0.89 -11.88 0.72
CA GLU A 37 0.88 -11.79 2.19
C GLU A 37 -0.38 -11.09 2.71
N LEU A 38 -0.82 -9.98 2.08
CA LEU A 38 -2.07 -9.30 2.45
C LEU A 38 -3.30 -10.20 2.25
N SER A 39 -3.34 -10.96 1.16
CA SER A 39 -4.43 -11.91 0.88
C SER A 39 -4.44 -13.06 1.89
N SER A 40 -3.26 -13.65 2.15
CA SER A 40 -3.08 -14.72 3.14
C SER A 40 -3.47 -14.25 4.55
N ALA A 41 -3.07 -13.03 4.93
CA ALA A 41 -3.46 -12.42 6.19
C ALA A 41 -4.98 -12.25 6.27
N ALA A 42 -5.63 -11.70 5.24
CA ALA A 42 -7.09 -11.53 5.21
C ALA A 42 -7.83 -12.88 5.38
N ASP A 43 -7.36 -13.94 4.74
CA ASP A 43 -7.93 -15.29 4.89
C ASP A 43 -7.63 -15.89 6.27
N GLY A 44 -6.50 -15.55 6.88
CA GLY A 44 -6.18 -15.88 8.28
C GLY A 44 -7.15 -15.23 9.26
N TYR A 45 -7.39 -13.93 9.12
CA TYR A 45 -8.38 -13.20 9.93
C TYR A 45 -9.78 -13.78 9.76
N GLN A 46 -10.21 -14.06 8.52
CA GLN A 46 -11.52 -14.64 8.26
C GLN A 46 -11.66 -16.03 8.89
N ARG A 47 -10.62 -16.87 8.86
CA ARG A 47 -10.62 -18.17 9.55
C ARG A 47 -10.82 -18.01 11.06
N VAL A 48 -10.04 -17.14 11.70
CA VAL A 48 -10.17 -16.87 13.16
C VAL A 48 -11.57 -16.38 13.50
N VAL A 49 -12.10 -15.42 12.73
CA VAL A 49 -13.47 -14.89 12.91
C VAL A 49 -14.52 -15.99 12.80
N THR A 50 -14.36 -16.90 11.83
CA THR A 50 -15.31 -18.00 11.61
C THR A 50 -15.25 -19.04 12.73
N THR A 51 -14.05 -19.45 13.16
CA THR A 51 -13.87 -20.39 14.28
C THR A 51 -14.43 -19.82 15.58
N LEU A 52 -14.14 -18.56 15.86
CA LEU A 52 -14.54 -17.90 17.11
C LEU A 52 -16.06 -17.75 17.22
N HIS A 53 -16.75 -17.55 16.09
CA HIS A 53 -18.21 -17.59 16.01
C HIS A 53 -18.80 -19.00 16.14
N ALA A 54 -18.11 -20.03 15.64
CA ALA A 54 -18.64 -21.39 15.60
C ALA A 54 -18.50 -22.15 16.92
N GLU A 55 -17.47 -21.88 17.71
CA GLU A 55 -17.09 -22.76 18.84
C GLU A 55 -17.45 -22.20 20.21
N GLU A 56 -17.16 -20.92 20.51
CA GLU A 56 -17.09 -20.49 21.92
C GLU A 56 -17.64 -19.08 22.22
N TRP A 57 -17.73 -18.19 21.22
CA TRP A 57 -18.22 -16.82 21.42
C TRP A 57 -19.57 -16.56 20.75
N LEU A 58 -20.63 -16.91 21.46
CA LEU A 58 -22.01 -16.80 20.99
C LEU A 58 -22.75 -15.63 21.66
N GLY A 59 -23.51 -14.86 20.87
CA GLY A 59 -24.42 -13.82 21.36
C GLY A 59 -24.31 -12.48 20.63
N PRO A 60 -25.14 -11.49 20.98
CA PRO A 60 -25.21 -10.22 20.25
C PRO A 60 -23.88 -9.46 20.17
N ALA A 61 -23.04 -9.56 21.19
CA ALA A 61 -21.74 -8.90 21.21
C ALA A 61 -20.73 -9.51 20.21
N SER A 62 -20.77 -10.83 20.00
CA SER A 62 -19.89 -11.47 19.02
C SER A 62 -20.31 -11.14 17.60
N THR A 63 -21.62 -11.11 17.31
CA THR A 63 -22.15 -10.64 16.02
C THR A 63 -21.69 -9.22 15.69
N LEU A 64 -21.78 -8.29 16.65
CA LEU A 64 -21.34 -6.89 16.47
C LEU A 64 -19.82 -6.78 16.17
N MET A 65 -18.99 -7.62 16.79
CA MET A 65 -17.54 -7.62 16.52
C MET A 65 -17.24 -8.09 15.09
N ILE A 66 -17.94 -9.10 14.59
CA ILE A 66 -17.78 -9.63 13.23
C ILE A 66 -18.20 -8.59 12.19
N GLU A 67 -19.31 -7.91 12.42
CA GLU A 67 -19.75 -6.81 11.56
C GLU A 67 -18.72 -5.68 11.54
N ALA A 68 -18.11 -5.37 12.69
CA ALA A 68 -17.11 -4.32 12.82
C ALA A 68 -15.78 -4.63 12.09
N VAL A 69 -15.38 -5.90 11.97
CA VAL A 69 -14.13 -6.28 11.29
C VAL A 69 -14.27 -6.41 9.76
N ALA A 70 -15.50 -6.59 9.25
CA ALA A 70 -15.74 -6.81 7.83
C ALA A 70 -15.19 -5.69 6.91
N PRO A 71 -15.32 -4.38 7.23
CA PRO A 71 -14.75 -3.31 6.42
C PRO A 71 -13.22 -3.37 6.36
N TYR A 72 -12.56 -3.79 7.44
CA TYR A 72 -11.10 -3.93 7.48
C TYR A 72 -10.62 -5.11 6.63
N LEU A 73 -11.32 -6.24 6.65
CA LEU A 73 -11.03 -7.37 5.75
C LEU A 73 -11.22 -7.00 4.28
N ALA A 74 -12.28 -6.26 3.96
CA ALA A 74 -12.52 -5.75 2.61
C ALA A 74 -11.39 -4.81 2.17
N TRP A 75 -10.95 -3.91 3.06
CA TRP A 75 -9.82 -3.03 2.82
C TRP A 75 -8.52 -3.80 2.58
N MET A 76 -8.20 -4.83 3.38
CA MET A 76 -7.00 -5.64 3.18
C MET A 76 -6.98 -6.33 1.81
N ARG A 77 -8.12 -6.87 1.36
CA ARG A 77 -8.26 -7.46 0.02
C ARG A 77 -8.10 -6.42 -1.08
N ALA A 78 -8.65 -5.22 -0.91
CA ALA A 78 -8.45 -4.12 -1.85
C ALA A 78 -6.98 -3.68 -1.89
N ALA A 79 -6.31 -3.58 -0.74
CA ALA A 79 -4.90 -3.24 -0.65
C ALA A 79 -4.00 -4.31 -1.32
N ALA A 80 -4.37 -5.59 -1.22
CA ALA A 80 -3.71 -6.68 -1.94
C ALA A 80 -3.84 -6.52 -3.47
N ALA A 81 -5.04 -6.20 -3.95
CA ALA A 81 -5.27 -5.94 -5.38
C ALA A 81 -4.48 -4.71 -5.88
N GLN A 82 -4.41 -3.65 -5.06
CA GLN A 82 -3.58 -2.46 -5.36
C GLN A 82 -2.09 -2.80 -5.39
N ALA A 83 -1.61 -3.69 -4.51
CA ALA A 83 -0.23 -4.15 -4.53
C ALA A 83 0.07 -4.96 -5.81
N GLU A 84 -0.84 -5.83 -6.26
CA GLU A 84 -0.66 -6.54 -7.54
C GLU A 84 -0.72 -5.60 -8.75
N GLN A 85 -1.54 -4.54 -8.70
CA GLN A 85 -1.50 -3.46 -9.69
C GLN A 85 -0.11 -2.78 -9.69
N ALA A 86 0.47 -2.48 -8.53
CA ALA A 86 1.82 -1.91 -8.46
C ALA A 86 2.87 -2.84 -9.07
N ALA A 87 2.73 -4.15 -8.86
CA ALA A 87 3.60 -5.15 -9.47
C ALA A 87 3.50 -5.15 -11.00
N SER A 88 2.28 -5.15 -11.56
CA SER A 88 2.07 -5.13 -13.02
C SER A 88 2.59 -3.85 -13.65
N GLN A 89 2.39 -2.71 -12.99
CA GLN A 89 2.88 -1.41 -13.44
C GLN A 89 4.42 -1.32 -13.41
N ALA A 90 5.07 -1.90 -12.40
CA ALA A 90 6.53 -2.01 -12.36
C ALA A 90 7.08 -2.89 -13.50
N ARG A 91 6.40 -4.00 -13.85
CA ARG A 91 6.74 -4.82 -15.03
C ARG A 91 6.56 -4.05 -16.33
N ALA A 92 5.48 -3.28 -16.45
CA ALA A 92 5.24 -2.43 -17.63
C ALA A 92 6.32 -1.35 -17.79
N ALA A 93 6.75 -0.72 -16.69
CA ALA A 93 7.85 0.25 -16.71
C ALA A 93 9.18 -0.39 -17.13
N ALA A 94 9.48 -1.60 -16.64
CA ALA A 94 10.65 -2.38 -17.06
C ALA A 94 10.59 -2.69 -18.57
N ALA A 95 9.45 -3.16 -19.07
CA ALA A 95 9.27 -3.46 -20.49
C ALA A 95 9.39 -2.21 -21.38
N ALA A 96 8.91 -1.05 -20.90
CA ALA A 96 9.07 0.22 -21.60
C ALA A 96 10.56 0.59 -21.75
N PHE A 97 11.37 0.40 -20.70
CA PHE A 97 12.81 0.62 -20.75
C PHE A 97 13.49 -0.31 -21.76
N GLU A 98 13.22 -1.61 -21.69
CA GLU A 98 13.84 -2.60 -22.60
C GLU A 98 13.46 -2.33 -24.07
N THR A 99 12.22 -1.96 -24.32
CA THR A 99 11.75 -1.58 -25.67
C THR A 99 12.50 -0.35 -26.18
N ALA A 100 12.66 0.66 -25.32
CA ALA A 100 13.42 1.86 -25.66
C ALA A 100 14.89 1.54 -25.93
N PHE A 101 15.50 0.73 -25.05
CA PHE A 101 16.90 0.30 -25.14
C PHE A 101 17.18 -0.46 -26.44
N ALA A 102 16.26 -1.33 -26.85
CA ALA A 102 16.37 -2.05 -28.11
C ALA A 102 16.12 -1.18 -29.36
N SER A 103 15.47 -0.02 -29.20
CA SER A 103 15.05 0.85 -30.31
C SER A 103 16.01 2.00 -30.60
N VAL A 104 16.76 2.47 -29.59
CA VAL A 104 17.76 3.52 -29.78
C VAL A 104 18.97 3.02 -30.55
N VAL A 105 19.71 3.94 -31.16
CA VAL A 105 20.90 3.61 -31.94
C VAL A 105 22.08 3.34 -31.01
N PRO A 106 22.75 2.18 -31.12
CA PRO A 106 23.95 1.90 -30.32
C PRO A 106 25.01 3.03 -30.42
N PRO A 107 25.52 3.57 -29.29
CA PRO A 107 26.50 4.65 -29.28
C PRO A 107 27.73 4.44 -30.20
N PRO A 108 28.29 3.21 -30.34
CA PRO A 108 29.38 2.98 -31.28
C PRO A 108 29.04 3.25 -32.75
N LEU A 109 27.79 3.05 -33.17
CA LEU A 109 27.36 3.32 -34.55
C LEU A 109 27.29 4.83 -34.82
N ILE A 110 26.80 5.60 -33.85
CA ILE A 110 26.77 7.06 -33.93
C ILE A 110 28.21 7.60 -34.04
N ALA A 111 29.11 7.12 -33.18
CA ALA A 111 30.52 7.50 -33.21
C ALA A 111 31.21 7.13 -34.53
N ALA A 112 30.91 5.95 -35.10
CA ALA A 112 31.46 5.51 -36.38
C ALA A 112 31.05 6.43 -37.54
N ASN A 113 29.77 6.83 -37.60
CA ASN A 113 29.27 7.81 -38.58
C ASN A 113 30.04 9.13 -38.47
N ARG A 114 30.19 9.68 -37.25
CA ARG A 114 30.91 10.94 -37.03
C ARG A 114 32.39 10.85 -37.39
N ALA A 115 33.05 9.73 -37.08
CA ALA A 115 34.44 9.49 -37.45
C ALA A 115 34.64 9.37 -38.97
N GLN A 116 33.72 8.69 -39.67
CA GLN A 116 33.76 8.57 -41.12
C GLN A 116 33.53 9.92 -41.80
N LEU A 117 32.59 10.71 -41.29
CA LEU A 117 32.33 12.06 -41.78
C LEU A 117 33.59 12.94 -41.67
N ALA A 118 34.23 12.96 -40.51
CA ALA A 118 35.46 13.72 -40.29
C ALA A 118 36.58 13.28 -41.26
N SER A 119 36.72 11.97 -41.50
CA SER A 119 37.68 11.41 -42.46
C SER A 119 37.41 11.85 -43.89
N LEU A 120 36.14 11.87 -44.33
CA LEU A 120 35.77 12.30 -45.68
C LEU A 120 35.95 13.81 -45.87
N ILE A 121 35.58 14.62 -44.88
CA ILE A 121 35.81 16.08 -44.91
C ILE A 121 37.31 16.38 -45.07
N ALA A 122 38.17 15.72 -44.30
CA ALA A 122 39.62 15.89 -44.40
C ALA A 122 40.19 15.52 -45.79
N LYS A 123 39.55 14.57 -46.49
CA LYS A 123 39.94 14.14 -47.85
C LYS A 123 39.29 14.95 -48.97
N ASN A 124 38.33 15.82 -48.67
CA ASN A 124 37.50 16.51 -49.66
C ASN A 124 38.14 17.75 -50.30
N VAL A 125 39.45 17.72 -50.55
CA VAL A 125 40.22 18.85 -51.10
C VAL A 125 39.69 19.28 -52.48
N TYR A 126 39.23 18.32 -53.28
CA TYR A 126 38.72 18.55 -54.64
C TYR A 126 37.19 18.50 -54.74
N GLY A 127 36.47 18.46 -53.61
CA GLY A 127 34.99 18.42 -53.60
C GLY A 127 34.36 17.07 -54.03
N GLN A 128 35.16 16.06 -54.38
CA GLN A 128 34.68 14.78 -54.92
C GLN A 128 33.87 13.94 -53.92
N TYR A 129 34.05 14.15 -52.61
CA TYR A 129 33.34 13.41 -51.57
C TYR A 129 32.05 14.08 -51.10
N GLY A 130 31.61 15.18 -51.72
CA GLY A 130 30.43 15.94 -51.29
C GLY A 130 29.16 15.09 -51.15
N ALA A 131 28.89 14.21 -52.12
CA ALA A 131 27.72 13.31 -52.07
C ALA A 131 27.80 12.30 -50.91
N ALA A 132 28.98 11.75 -50.62
CA ALA A 132 29.18 10.80 -49.52
C ALA A 132 29.10 11.48 -48.14
N ILE A 133 29.58 12.72 -48.02
CA ILE A 133 29.43 13.56 -46.82
C ILE A 133 27.94 13.83 -46.57
N ALA A 134 27.19 14.25 -47.60
CA ALA A 134 25.75 14.49 -47.49
C ALA A 134 24.98 13.23 -47.08
N ALA A 135 25.38 12.06 -47.59
CA ALA A 135 24.79 10.78 -47.20
C ALA A 135 25.03 10.44 -45.71
N LEU A 136 26.23 10.71 -45.18
CA LEU A 136 26.52 10.48 -43.76
C LEU A 136 25.77 11.44 -42.84
N GLU A 137 25.62 12.71 -43.22
CA GLU A 137 24.81 13.67 -42.45
C GLU A 137 23.33 13.28 -42.46
N ALA A 138 22.81 12.76 -43.60
CA ALA A 138 21.45 12.22 -43.67
C ALA A 138 21.26 11.00 -42.76
N GLN A 139 22.20 10.05 -42.76
CA GLN A 139 22.19 8.92 -41.83
C GLN A 139 22.25 9.37 -40.37
N TYR A 140 23.01 10.42 -40.07
CA TYR A 140 23.03 10.99 -38.72
C TYR A 140 21.68 11.59 -38.31
N ALA A 141 21.01 12.30 -39.23
CA ALA A 141 19.65 12.80 -39.00
C ALA A 141 18.63 11.67 -38.81
N GLU A 142 18.77 10.54 -39.51
CA GLU A 142 17.96 9.33 -39.30
C GLU A 142 18.18 8.75 -37.90
N MET A 143 19.44 8.63 -37.45
CA MET A 143 19.76 8.18 -36.10
C MET A 143 19.15 9.11 -35.04
N TRP A 144 19.23 10.42 -35.26
CA TRP A 144 18.59 11.41 -34.38
C TRP A 144 17.08 11.20 -34.30
N ALA A 145 16.40 11.10 -35.45
CA ALA A 145 14.95 10.90 -35.49
C ALA A 145 14.51 9.58 -34.85
N GLN A 146 15.28 8.50 -35.03
CA GLN A 146 15.04 7.20 -34.42
C GLN A 146 15.11 7.28 -32.88
N ASP A 147 16.19 7.87 -32.35
CA ASP A 147 16.38 8.05 -30.91
C ASP A 147 15.28 8.91 -30.29
N ALA A 148 14.94 10.02 -30.94
CA ALA A 148 13.86 10.90 -30.48
C ALA A 148 12.53 10.14 -30.42
N ARG A 149 12.19 9.37 -31.46
CA ARG A 149 10.98 8.54 -31.51
C ARG A 149 10.98 7.48 -30.40
N ALA A 150 12.10 6.81 -30.18
CA ALA A 150 12.24 5.81 -29.11
C ALA A 150 11.97 6.45 -27.74
N MET A 151 12.55 7.62 -27.48
CA MET A 151 12.38 8.35 -26.21
C MET A 151 10.97 8.91 -26.01
N TYR A 152 10.30 9.36 -27.07
CA TYR A 152 8.88 9.77 -26.96
C TYR A 152 7.98 8.58 -26.64
N SER A 153 8.19 7.43 -27.28
CA SER A 153 7.45 6.20 -26.97
C SER A 153 7.71 5.73 -25.54
N TYR A 154 8.97 5.79 -25.10
CA TYR A 154 9.38 5.45 -23.74
C TYR A 154 8.71 6.35 -22.71
N ALA A 155 8.70 7.66 -22.95
CA ALA A 155 8.05 8.63 -22.07
C ALA A 155 6.54 8.38 -21.96
N GLY A 156 5.86 8.11 -23.07
CA GLY A 156 4.44 7.77 -23.08
C GLY A 156 4.13 6.48 -22.30
N SER A 157 4.87 5.41 -22.59
CA SER A 157 4.71 4.10 -21.93
C SER A 157 5.04 4.17 -20.44
N SER A 158 6.07 4.93 -20.07
CA SER A 158 6.44 5.15 -18.67
C SER A 158 5.41 5.98 -17.92
N ALA A 159 4.82 7.00 -18.57
CA ALA A 159 3.75 7.79 -17.97
C ALA A 159 2.49 6.94 -17.71
N SER A 160 2.13 6.03 -18.62
CA SER A 160 1.03 5.07 -18.34
C SER A 160 1.38 4.07 -17.25
N ALA A 161 2.63 3.58 -17.22
CA ALA A 161 3.09 2.66 -16.18
C ALA A 161 3.18 3.33 -14.79
N ALA A 162 3.34 4.65 -14.73
CA ALA A 162 3.35 5.40 -13.47
C ALA A 162 1.96 5.62 -12.87
N GLN A 163 0.87 5.25 -13.56
CA GLN A 163 -0.49 5.40 -13.04
C GLN A 163 -0.79 4.31 -12.01
N LEU A 164 -0.88 4.70 -10.74
CA LEU A 164 -1.19 3.82 -9.62
C LEU A 164 -2.43 4.33 -8.89
N THR A 165 -3.25 3.40 -8.41
CA THR A 165 -4.37 3.74 -7.53
C THR A 165 -3.83 4.13 -6.15
N PRO A 166 -4.17 5.32 -5.63
CA PRO A 166 -3.73 5.72 -4.30
C PRO A 166 -4.28 4.78 -3.21
N TYR A 167 -3.45 4.47 -2.22
CA TYR A 167 -3.88 3.74 -1.04
C TYR A 167 -4.79 4.61 -0.17
N THR A 168 -5.84 4.00 0.37
CA THR A 168 -6.66 4.62 1.41
C THR A 168 -6.25 4.07 2.77
N PRO A 169 -6.33 4.87 3.86
CA PRO A 169 -6.10 4.37 5.20
C PRO A 169 -7.09 3.25 5.56
N PRO A 170 -6.68 2.28 6.39
CA PRO A 170 -7.59 1.24 6.87
C PRO A 170 -8.74 1.84 7.69
N PRO A 171 -9.96 1.31 7.58
CA PRO A 171 -11.06 1.72 8.44
C PRO A 171 -10.79 1.30 9.89
N HIS A 172 -11.32 2.08 10.83
CA HIS A 172 -11.30 1.71 12.24
C HIS A 172 -12.25 0.55 12.51
N ILE A 173 -11.77 -0.49 13.20
CA ILE A 173 -12.61 -1.62 13.63
C ILE A 173 -13.44 -1.23 14.86
N THR A 174 -12.87 -0.46 15.79
CA THR A 174 -13.58 0.03 16.98
C THR A 174 -13.75 1.53 16.93
N SER A 175 -14.90 2.02 17.40
CA SER A 175 -15.13 3.46 17.52
C SER A 175 -14.23 4.04 18.63
N PRO A 176 -13.59 5.20 18.42
CA PRO A 176 -12.87 5.91 19.47
C PRO A 176 -13.76 6.25 20.69
N ALA A 177 -15.08 6.35 20.49
CA ALA A 177 -16.05 6.59 21.56
C ALA A 177 -16.48 5.32 22.30
N ALA A 178 -16.02 4.13 21.89
CA ALA A 178 -16.52 2.85 22.40
C ALA A 178 -16.45 2.73 23.93
N ALA A 179 -15.37 3.21 24.56
CA ALA A 179 -15.24 3.20 26.02
C ALA A 179 -16.31 4.07 26.72
N ALA A 180 -16.61 5.25 26.16
CA ALA A 180 -17.64 6.14 26.69
C ALA A 180 -19.04 5.53 26.52
N THR A 181 -19.32 4.94 25.34
CA THR A 181 -20.59 4.26 25.07
C THR A 181 -20.78 3.05 25.98
N GLN A 182 -19.71 2.28 26.25
CA GLN A 182 -19.74 1.16 27.18
C GLN A 182 -20.03 1.63 28.61
N SER A 183 -19.37 2.68 29.08
CA SER A 183 -19.61 3.25 30.40
C SER A 183 -21.06 3.75 30.56
N ALA A 184 -21.60 4.41 29.52
CA ALA A 184 -22.99 4.84 29.50
C ALA A 184 -23.96 3.63 29.53
N ALA A 185 -23.68 2.57 28.75
CA ALA A 185 -24.49 1.36 28.72
C ALA A 185 -24.52 0.64 30.08
N VAL A 186 -23.38 0.54 30.79
CA VAL A 186 -23.32 -0.02 32.16
C VAL A 186 -24.16 0.82 33.13
N THR A 187 -24.05 2.15 33.03
CA THR A 187 -24.83 3.07 33.88
C THR A 187 -26.33 2.90 33.65
N GLN A 188 -26.76 2.77 32.40
CA GLN A 188 -28.16 2.52 32.04
C GLN A 188 -28.65 1.15 32.51
N ALA A 189 -27.81 0.11 32.40
CA ALA A 189 -28.15 -1.24 32.86
C ALA A 189 -28.41 -1.27 34.38
N VAL A 190 -27.59 -0.56 35.17
CA VAL A 190 -27.77 -0.42 36.62
C VAL A 190 -29.05 0.35 36.96
N ALA A 191 -29.45 1.32 36.13
CA ALA A 191 -30.66 2.11 36.33
C ALA A 191 -31.97 1.36 36.02
N THR A 192 -31.90 0.14 35.44
CA THR A 192 -33.08 -0.70 35.22
C THR A 192 -33.64 -1.23 36.54
N SER A 193 -34.93 -1.60 36.57
CA SER A 193 -35.56 -2.20 37.75
C SER A 193 -34.87 -3.49 38.21
N ALA A 194 -34.39 -4.31 37.27
CA ALA A 194 -33.62 -5.51 37.55
C ALA A 194 -32.23 -5.17 38.14
N GLY A 195 -31.52 -4.19 37.58
CA GLY A 195 -30.22 -3.73 38.08
C GLY A 195 -30.32 -3.11 39.48
N ALA A 196 -31.35 -2.31 39.74
CA ALA A 196 -31.62 -1.72 41.05
C ALA A 196 -31.96 -2.78 42.11
N ALA A 197 -32.75 -3.80 41.76
CA ALA A 197 -33.06 -4.92 42.65
C ALA A 197 -31.80 -5.73 43.02
N GLN A 198 -30.92 -5.99 42.05
CA GLN A 198 -29.65 -6.71 42.27
C GLN A 198 -28.72 -5.93 43.20
N ASN A 199 -28.59 -4.62 43.00
CA ASN A 199 -27.77 -3.75 43.86
C ASN A 199 -28.30 -3.69 45.29
N THR A 200 -29.63 -3.59 45.45
CA THR A 200 -30.27 -3.59 46.77
C THR A 200 -30.00 -4.91 47.49
N LEU A 201 -30.10 -6.04 46.79
CA LEU A 201 -29.82 -7.37 47.35
C LEU A 201 -28.33 -7.54 47.73
N SER A 202 -27.40 -7.09 46.90
CA SER A 202 -25.97 -7.11 47.21
C SER A 202 -25.62 -6.22 48.42
N GLY A 203 -26.27 -5.07 48.54
CA GLY A 203 -26.19 -4.22 49.73
C GLY A 203 -26.69 -4.95 50.97
N LEU A 204 -27.87 -5.56 50.88
CA LEU A 204 -28.48 -6.31 51.99
C LEU A 204 -27.59 -7.49 52.44
N ILE A 205 -26.95 -8.20 51.51
CA ILE A 205 -26.04 -9.32 51.81
C ILE A 205 -24.75 -8.84 52.47
N SER A 206 -24.22 -7.67 52.10
CA SER A 206 -23.03 -7.10 52.75
C SER A 206 -23.33 -6.52 54.13
N GLU A 207 -24.52 -5.97 54.33
CA GLU A 207 -24.95 -5.39 55.61
C GLU A 207 -25.53 -6.44 56.57
N LEU A 208 -25.99 -7.58 56.07
CA LEU A 208 -26.57 -8.69 56.85
C LEU A 208 -25.68 -9.16 58.01
N PRO A 209 -24.37 -9.40 57.84
CA PRO A 209 -23.47 -9.76 58.94
C PRO A 209 -23.41 -8.70 60.03
N SER A 210 -23.31 -7.41 59.64
CA SER A 210 -23.23 -6.28 60.56
C SER A 210 -24.56 -6.04 61.30
N MET A 211 -25.69 -6.23 60.63
CA MET A 211 -27.02 -6.18 61.24
C MET A 211 -27.24 -7.34 62.21
N LEU A 212 -26.84 -8.57 61.85
CA LEU A 212 -26.91 -9.72 62.74
C LEU A 212 -25.98 -9.59 63.96
N LEU A 213 -24.79 -9.01 63.79
CA LEU A 213 -23.88 -8.67 64.91
C LEU A 213 -24.45 -7.56 65.80
N GLY A 214 -25.17 -6.59 65.22
CA GLY A 214 -25.88 -5.55 65.97
C GLY A 214 -27.09 -6.07 66.75
N LEU A 215 -27.83 -7.04 66.18
CA LEU A 215 -28.96 -7.72 66.84
C LEU A 215 -28.51 -8.75 67.88
N ALA A 216 -27.32 -9.34 67.73
CA ALA A 216 -26.70 -10.24 68.71
C ALA A 216 -25.90 -9.52 69.80
N SER A 217 -25.67 -8.20 69.66
CA SER A 217 -25.10 -7.38 70.72
C SER A 217 -26.15 -7.24 71.84
N PRO A 218 -25.88 -7.74 73.06
CA PRO A 218 -26.93 -8.07 74.01
C PRO A 218 -27.62 -6.85 74.61
N ILE A 219 -28.83 -7.14 75.09
CA ILE A 219 -29.76 -6.52 76.06
C ILE A 219 -29.08 -5.96 77.36
N SER A 220 -27.78 -5.66 77.34
CA SER A 220 -26.97 -5.20 78.47
C SER A 220 -27.33 -3.80 78.97
N SER A 221 -28.13 -3.02 78.23
CA SER A 221 -28.61 -1.71 78.66
C SER A 221 -29.86 -1.75 79.55
N ALA A 222 -30.52 -2.91 79.70
CA ALA A 222 -31.73 -3.03 80.54
C ALA A 222 -31.44 -3.40 82.01
N LEU A 223 -30.20 -3.76 82.38
CA LEU A 223 -29.85 -4.19 83.74
C LEU A 223 -29.09 -3.13 84.57
N ASN A 224 -28.75 -1.96 84.01
CA ASN A 224 -27.94 -0.93 84.70
C ASN A 224 -28.72 0.36 85.08
N ALA A 225 -30.06 0.30 85.09
CA ALA A 225 -30.95 1.42 85.48
C ALA A 225 -31.72 1.13 86.78
N GLY A 226 -31.21 0.27 87.65
CA GLY A 226 -31.76 -0.02 88.97
C GLY A 226 -30.66 -0.21 89.99
N ALA A 227 -30.03 0.89 90.41
CA ALA A 227 -29.22 0.99 91.62
C ALA A 227 -29.78 2.12 92.47
#